data_AF-A0A7X7FSB5-F1
#
_entry.id   AF-A0A7X7FSB5-F1
#
_cell.length_a   1.000
_cell.length_b   1.000
_cell.length_c   1.000
_cell.angle_alpha   90.00
_cell.angle_beta   90.00
_cell.angle_gamma   90.00
#
_symmetry.space_group_name_H-M   'P 1'
#
loop_
_entity.id
_entity.type
_entity.pdbx_description
1 polymer ?
#
loop_
_entity_poly.entity_id
_entity_poly.type
_entity_poly.pdbx_seq_one_letter_code
_entity_poly.pdbx_strand_id
1 'polypeptide(L)'
;MRNIVGGAKTQPLATRRAQSYNTGTDYIDSELGGYGLYYRSVMISLGLIYPGGPGFPYPVDLPTEKGRAVAESFRRAVKDTEYYQRYFDEDLADIPIGVVESYIRRACLCQLQRSDVPDRALVLDAFLHGGEGESPAARRKTLRLLLDIVDQTDGFVLDQDAFRQLLYFGTCHSGAAYAPRDDLTDIYRRWRLYQAREYYGFALNALWYYLCDWGISQHGEVRPVELDQLWSHLDGALDFGTLAARLSLPPPNLRAVSDVQAQFDWLTRVNRASEETFDTDCGLDRPLSEQSLYALAQANRGEPDVMVAGMVALLGLVYLRFGHRNLWMRPDWDISRMGADGRLSLDGFVKAVQRRMRLGSFTMGAFARWLVDDYVILQHQLVAAGKLPDNTYRFQREGSRLRFYRRENALAFMDSRYSALSTTVYELGLCGSPVTSTHPLTPDGRLLLQEGDLR
;
A
#
# COMPACT_ATOMS: atom_id res chain seq x y z
N MET A 1 2.96 15.72 0.18
CA MET A 1 4.16 15.43 -0.66
C MET A 1 5.45 15.48 0.17
N ARG A 2 5.68 14.53 1.10
CA ARG A 2 6.92 14.52 1.92
C ARG A 2 8.09 13.72 1.31
N ASN A 3 7.90 13.05 0.17
CA ASN A 3 8.85 12.05 -0.36
C ASN A 3 9.43 12.38 -1.75
N ILE A 4 9.33 13.62 -2.24
CA ILE A 4 10.01 14.03 -3.49
C ILE A 4 11.41 14.54 -3.10
N VAL A 5 12.45 13.87 -3.58
CA VAL A 5 13.86 14.29 -3.44
C VAL A 5 14.00 15.68 -4.03
N GLY A 6 14.60 16.57 -3.24
CA GLY A 6 14.66 18.00 -3.51
C GLY A 6 13.48 18.82 -2.96
N GLY A 7 12.34 18.19 -2.65
CA GLY A 7 11.16 18.86 -2.07
C GLY A 7 11.44 19.57 -0.74
N ALA A 8 12.28 18.99 0.11
CA ALA A 8 12.69 19.62 1.36
C ALA A 8 13.47 20.95 1.15
N LYS A 9 14.21 21.06 0.03
CA LYS A 9 14.93 22.28 -0.34
C LYS A 9 14.02 23.27 -1.08
N THR A 10 13.17 22.78 -1.99
CA THR A 10 12.35 23.64 -2.86
C THR A 10 11.06 24.15 -2.20
N GLN A 11 10.45 23.38 -1.30
CA GLN A 11 9.19 23.79 -0.65
C GLN A 11 9.31 25.08 0.17
N PRO A 12 10.35 25.27 1.02
CA PRO A 12 10.57 26.54 1.69
C PRO A 12 10.79 27.71 0.71
N LEU A 13 11.47 27.47 -0.41
CA LEU A 13 11.70 28.48 -1.45
C LEU A 13 10.38 28.90 -2.12
N ALA A 14 9.56 27.93 -2.52
CA ALA A 14 8.25 28.21 -3.11
C ALA A 14 7.31 28.94 -2.14
N THR A 15 7.35 28.59 -0.85
CA THR A 15 6.51 29.21 0.19
C THR A 15 6.83 30.70 0.38
N ARG A 16 8.08 31.11 0.14
CA ARG A 16 8.49 32.52 0.25
C ARG A 16 7.86 33.41 -0.82
N ARG A 17 7.38 32.85 -1.93
CA ARG A 17 6.85 33.59 -3.09
C ARG A 17 7.76 34.74 -3.50
N ALA A 18 9.05 34.43 -3.68
CA ALA A 18 10.05 35.40 -4.12
C ALA A 18 9.65 36.05 -5.46
N GLN A 19 10.14 37.26 -5.72
CA GLN A 19 9.85 37.98 -6.97
C GLN A 19 10.40 37.25 -8.21
N SER A 20 11.51 36.52 -8.04
CA SER A 20 12.11 35.66 -9.04
C SER A 20 12.68 34.38 -8.42
N TYR A 21 12.90 33.38 -9.27
CA TYR A 21 13.54 32.11 -8.92
C TYR A 21 14.72 31.84 -9.85
N ASN A 22 15.86 31.49 -9.25
CA ASN A 22 17.10 31.21 -9.98
C ASN A 22 17.14 29.75 -10.48
N THR A 23 17.31 29.54 -11.78
CA THR A 23 17.38 28.18 -12.39
C THR A 23 18.62 27.40 -11.98
N GLY A 24 19.70 28.08 -11.56
CA GLY A 24 20.92 27.47 -11.04
C GLY A 24 20.82 26.98 -9.59
N THR A 25 19.65 27.07 -8.97
CA THR A 25 19.43 26.52 -7.62
C THR A 25 19.65 25.02 -7.65
N ASP A 26 20.65 24.52 -6.92
CA ASP A 26 20.86 23.08 -6.78
C ASP A 26 19.92 22.49 -5.71
N TYR A 27 18.99 21.64 -6.16
CA TYR A 27 18.02 20.97 -5.31
C TYR A 27 18.04 19.43 -5.39
N ILE A 28 18.76 18.82 -6.33
CA ILE A 28 18.83 17.36 -6.50
C ILE A 28 20.27 16.95 -6.84
N ASP A 29 20.86 16.13 -5.96
CA ASP A 29 22.20 15.55 -6.14
C ASP A 29 22.11 14.28 -7.01
N SER A 30 21.88 14.46 -8.31
CA SER A 30 21.84 13.39 -9.33
C SER A 30 22.26 13.96 -10.69
N GLU A 31 23.09 13.23 -11.44
CA GLU A 31 23.61 13.66 -12.75
C GLU A 31 22.51 14.05 -13.75
N LEU A 32 21.35 13.39 -13.68
CA LEU A 32 20.19 13.66 -14.54
C LEU A 32 19.05 14.36 -13.78
N GLY A 33 19.32 14.87 -12.58
CA GLY A 33 18.35 15.52 -11.71
C GLY A 33 17.08 14.70 -11.49
N GLY A 34 15.93 15.39 -11.43
CA GLY A 34 14.62 14.75 -11.28
C GLY A 34 14.23 13.85 -12.46
N TYR A 35 14.74 14.12 -13.66
CA TYR A 35 14.48 13.29 -14.84
C TYR A 35 15.03 11.88 -14.66
N GLY A 36 16.29 11.75 -14.26
CA GLY A 36 16.91 10.44 -14.02
C GLY A 36 16.27 9.67 -12.88
N LEU A 37 15.92 10.37 -11.79
CA LEU A 37 15.37 9.74 -10.58
C LEU A 37 13.92 9.27 -10.75
N TYR A 38 13.08 10.00 -11.47
CA TYR A 38 11.63 9.77 -11.45
C TYR A 38 11.03 9.35 -12.79
N TYR A 39 11.54 9.88 -13.89
CA TYR A 39 10.82 9.83 -15.16
C TYR A 39 11.45 8.88 -16.17
N ARG A 40 12.79 8.79 -16.18
CA ARG A 40 13.54 8.03 -17.20
C ARG A 40 13.07 6.59 -17.33
N SER A 41 13.03 5.82 -16.23
CA SER A 41 12.58 4.43 -16.25
C SER A 41 11.13 4.26 -16.69
N VAL A 42 10.25 5.18 -16.30
CA VAL A 42 8.84 5.16 -16.72
C VAL A 42 8.74 5.43 -18.21
N MET A 43 9.43 6.45 -18.73
CA MET A 43 9.41 6.79 -20.16
C MET A 43 9.98 5.66 -21.03
N ILE A 44 11.02 4.97 -20.57
CA ILE A 44 11.53 3.74 -21.21
C ILE A 44 10.43 2.67 -21.20
N SER A 45 9.83 2.40 -20.04
CA SER A 45 8.80 1.37 -19.89
C SER A 45 7.53 1.64 -20.72
N LEU A 46 7.25 2.89 -21.06
CA LEU A 46 6.14 3.27 -21.94
C LEU A 46 6.52 3.30 -23.43
N GLY A 47 7.80 3.12 -23.75
CA GLY A 47 8.32 3.18 -25.12
C GLY A 47 8.40 4.60 -25.69
N LEU A 48 8.51 5.62 -24.84
CA LEU A 48 8.62 7.02 -25.25
C LEU A 48 10.06 7.41 -25.61
N ILE A 49 11.06 6.72 -25.05
CA ILE A 49 12.47 6.98 -25.33
C ILE A 49 13.25 5.69 -25.56
N TYR A 50 14.33 5.80 -26.33
CA TYR A 50 15.44 4.86 -26.34
C TYR A 50 16.45 5.30 -25.29
N PRO A 51 16.83 4.43 -24.33
CA PRO A 51 17.80 4.78 -23.32
C PRO A 51 19.20 4.99 -23.93
N GLY A 52 19.92 6.00 -23.46
CA GLY A 52 21.32 6.26 -23.78
C GLY A 52 22.22 6.38 -22.55
N GLY A 53 23.49 6.75 -22.77
CA GLY A 53 24.52 6.82 -21.73
C GLY A 53 25.33 5.53 -21.58
N PRO A 54 26.17 5.42 -20.54
CA PRO A 54 27.05 4.27 -20.33
C PRO A 54 26.27 2.95 -20.33
N GLY A 55 26.68 2.00 -21.18
CA GLY A 55 26.04 0.68 -21.31
C GLY A 55 24.83 0.62 -22.25
N PHE A 56 24.45 1.72 -22.90
CA PHE A 56 23.38 1.77 -23.88
C PHE A 56 23.86 2.07 -25.31
N PRO A 57 23.06 1.77 -26.35
CA PRO A 57 23.46 1.99 -27.75
C PRO A 57 23.61 3.46 -28.15
N TYR A 58 22.97 4.38 -27.42
CA TYR A 58 22.96 5.81 -27.72
C TYR A 58 23.76 6.60 -26.69
N PRO A 59 24.39 7.73 -27.06
CA PRO A 59 25.15 8.54 -26.12
C PRO A 59 24.26 9.28 -25.11
N VAL A 60 23.02 9.57 -25.49
CA VAL A 60 21.99 10.22 -24.67
C VAL A 60 20.63 9.58 -24.95
N ASP A 61 19.65 9.80 -24.07
CA ASP A 61 18.28 9.33 -24.30
C ASP A 61 17.71 10.00 -25.56
N LEU A 62 17.12 9.20 -26.44
CA LEU A 62 16.52 9.69 -27.69
C LEU A 62 15.01 9.45 -27.71
N PRO A 63 14.18 10.42 -28.14
CA PRO A 63 12.74 10.17 -28.27
C PRO A 63 12.47 9.13 -29.36
N THR A 64 11.56 8.20 -29.08
CA THR A 64 10.95 7.37 -30.12
C THR A 64 10.02 8.21 -31.00
N GLU A 65 9.45 7.64 -32.07
CA GLU A 65 8.42 8.34 -32.86
C GLU A 65 7.23 8.77 -31.99
N LYS A 66 6.77 7.89 -31.10
CA LYS A 66 5.72 8.18 -30.11
C LYS A 66 6.15 9.27 -29.13
N GLY A 67 7.37 9.17 -28.60
CA GLY A 67 7.94 10.18 -27.71
C GLY A 67 8.02 11.56 -28.36
N ARG A 68 8.42 11.62 -29.63
CA ARG A 68 8.48 12.86 -30.41
C ARG A 68 7.08 13.45 -30.60
N ALA A 69 6.08 12.62 -30.89
CA ALA A 69 4.70 13.08 -31.04
C ALA A 69 4.16 13.67 -29.73
N VAL A 70 4.38 13.00 -28.58
CA VAL A 70 4.01 13.51 -27.26
C VAL A 70 4.71 14.84 -26.98
N ALA A 71 6.03 14.90 -27.17
CA ALA A 71 6.84 16.10 -26.90
C ALA A 71 6.43 17.29 -27.78
N GLU A 72 6.19 17.08 -29.08
CA GLU A 72 5.71 18.13 -29.99
C GLU A 72 4.31 18.60 -29.58
N SER A 73 3.45 17.68 -29.15
CA SER A 73 2.12 18.05 -28.71
C SER A 73 2.14 18.90 -27.43
N PHE A 74 2.98 18.54 -26.46
CA PHE A 74 3.21 19.34 -25.26
C PHE A 74 3.81 20.71 -25.60
N ARG A 75 4.79 20.76 -26.52
CA ARG A 75 5.36 22.02 -27.03
C ARG A 75 4.27 22.96 -27.53
N ARG A 76 3.27 22.47 -28.27
CA ARG A 76 2.14 23.31 -28.74
C ARG A 76 1.33 23.91 -27.59
N ALA A 77 1.25 23.27 -26.44
CA ALA A 77 0.54 23.79 -25.27
C ALA A 77 1.28 24.96 -24.58
N VAL A 78 2.63 24.97 -24.65
CA VAL A 78 3.47 25.90 -23.89
C VAL A 78 4.24 26.91 -24.74
N LYS A 79 4.32 26.74 -26.07
CA LYS A 79 5.15 27.57 -26.97
C LYS A 79 4.86 29.08 -26.92
N ASP A 80 3.64 29.45 -26.55
CA ASP A 80 3.19 30.84 -26.48
C ASP A 80 3.39 31.46 -25.09
N THR A 81 3.98 30.72 -24.15
CA THR A 81 4.32 31.24 -22.83
C THR A 81 5.62 32.03 -22.88
N GLU A 82 5.72 33.06 -22.05
CA GLU A 82 6.95 33.84 -21.92
C GLU A 82 8.14 32.97 -21.48
N TYR A 83 7.90 31.99 -20.60
CA TYR A 83 8.93 31.03 -20.19
C TYR A 83 9.54 30.32 -21.40
N TYR A 84 8.69 29.75 -22.26
CA TYR A 84 9.16 29.02 -23.44
C TYR A 84 9.91 29.92 -24.42
N GLN A 85 9.41 31.13 -24.65
CA GLN A 85 9.94 32.04 -25.67
C GLN A 85 11.25 32.73 -25.27
N ARG A 86 11.48 32.95 -23.97
CA ARG A 86 12.60 33.76 -23.48
C ARG A 86 13.57 33.00 -22.60
N TYR A 87 13.09 32.05 -21.80
CA TYR A 87 13.87 31.46 -20.71
C TYR A 87 14.19 29.97 -20.91
N PHE A 88 13.55 29.28 -21.84
CA PHE A 88 13.67 27.82 -21.98
C PHE A 88 15.08 27.34 -22.33
N ASP A 89 15.78 28.10 -23.16
CA ASP A 89 17.15 27.80 -23.59
C ASP A 89 18.22 28.47 -22.69
N GLU A 90 17.83 29.09 -21.58
CA GLU A 90 18.74 29.75 -20.64
C GLU A 90 19.09 28.81 -19.46
N ASP A 91 20.35 28.36 -19.38
CA ASP A 91 20.82 27.48 -18.30
C ASP A 91 20.79 28.19 -16.93
N LEU A 92 21.12 29.48 -16.89
CA LEU A 92 21.22 30.29 -15.67
C LEU A 92 20.45 31.60 -15.84
N ALA A 93 19.26 31.66 -15.24
CA ALA A 93 18.37 32.81 -15.29
C ALA A 93 17.63 33.02 -13.96
N ASP A 94 17.32 34.29 -13.65
CA ASP A 94 16.36 34.65 -12.62
C ASP A 94 14.98 34.85 -13.25
N ILE A 95 14.08 33.89 -13.06
CA ILE A 95 12.79 33.86 -13.73
C ILE A 95 11.74 34.52 -12.83
N PRO A 96 11.06 35.59 -13.29
CA PRO A 96 10.01 36.23 -12.51
C PRO A 96 8.88 35.26 -12.15
N ILE A 97 8.33 35.36 -10.94
CA ILE A 97 7.26 34.45 -10.48
C ILE A 97 6.04 34.47 -11.41
N GLY A 98 5.68 35.62 -11.98
CA GLY A 98 4.57 35.72 -12.93
C GLY A 98 4.79 34.90 -14.21
N VAL A 99 6.03 34.78 -14.66
CA VAL A 99 6.41 33.95 -15.82
C VAL A 99 6.29 32.46 -15.47
N VAL A 100 6.78 32.07 -14.30
CA VAL A 100 6.66 30.70 -13.77
C VAL A 100 5.18 30.30 -13.61
N GLU A 101 4.37 31.14 -12.97
CA GLU A 101 2.94 30.87 -12.77
C GLU A 101 2.19 30.79 -14.11
N SER A 102 2.50 31.66 -15.08
CA SER A 102 1.92 31.62 -16.42
C SER A 102 2.25 30.32 -17.17
N TYR A 103 3.52 29.89 -17.11
CA TYR A 103 3.96 28.63 -17.69
C TYR A 103 3.28 27.42 -17.04
N ILE A 104 3.29 27.33 -15.71
CA ILE A 104 2.71 26.19 -14.98
C ILE A 104 1.21 26.04 -15.25
N ARG A 105 0.47 27.14 -15.44
CA ARG A 105 -0.95 27.07 -15.83
C ARG A 105 -1.17 26.39 -17.18
N ARG A 106 -0.19 26.40 -18.08
CA ARG A 106 -0.22 25.67 -19.37
C ARG A 106 0.43 24.29 -19.29
N ALA A 107 1.49 24.16 -18.51
CA ALA A 107 2.31 22.97 -18.41
C ALA A 107 1.83 21.94 -17.36
N CYS A 108 0.88 22.29 -16.46
CA CYS A 108 0.42 21.35 -15.44
C CYS A 108 -0.25 20.12 -16.06
N LEU A 109 0.05 18.93 -15.51
CA LEU A 109 -0.72 17.70 -15.78
C LEU A 109 -2.22 17.87 -15.53
N CYS A 110 -2.62 18.76 -14.62
CA CYS A 110 -3.99 19.20 -14.40
C CYS A 110 -4.73 19.57 -15.69
N GLN A 111 -4.02 20.09 -16.71
CA GLN A 111 -4.61 20.48 -17.99
C GLN A 111 -5.12 19.27 -18.78
N LEU A 112 -4.57 18.07 -18.57
CA LEU A 112 -5.00 16.84 -19.22
C LEU A 112 -6.43 16.43 -18.85
N GLN A 113 -7.05 17.09 -17.87
CA GLN A 113 -8.49 16.96 -17.59
C GLN A 113 -9.38 17.55 -18.67
N ARG A 114 -8.85 18.48 -19.46
CA ARG A 114 -9.59 19.16 -20.51
C ARG A 114 -9.39 18.46 -21.85
N SER A 115 -10.50 18.16 -22.52
CA SER A 115 -10.48 17.47 -23.82
C SER A 115 -9.81 18.27 -24.94
N ASP A 116 -9.66 19.60 -24.79
CA ASP A 116 -9.09 20.49 -25.81
C ASP A 116 -7.56 20.63 -25.74
N VAL A 117 -6.92 19.99 -24.75
CA VAL A 117 -5.47 20.09 -24.54
C VAL A 117 -4.73 19.18 -25.54
N PRO A 118 -3.73 19.70 -26.29
CA PRO A 118 -3.19 19.00 -27.47
C PRO A 118 -2.58 17.63 -27.20
N ASP A 119 -1.91 17.47 -26.07
CA ASP A 119 -1.15 16.27 -25.69
C ASP A 119 -1.98 15.23 -24.94
N ARG A 120 -3.20 15.56 -24.52
CA ARG A 120 -4.06 14.68 -23.74
C ARG A 120 -4.23 13.29 -24.34
N ALA A 121 -4.69 13.21 -25.59
CA ALA A 121 -4.94 11.92 -26.24
C ALA A 121 -3.67 11.07 -26.36
N LEU A 122 -2.51 11.71 -26.62
CA LEU A 122 -1.24 11.00 -26.77
C LEU A 122 -0.70 10.52 -25.42
N VAL A 123 -0.87 11.30 -24.35
CA VAL A 123 -0.48 10.90 -22.99
C VAL A 123 -1.38 9.77 -22.49
N LEU A 124 -2.69 9.86 -22.72
CA LEU A 124 -3.63 8.76 -22.45
C LEU A 124 -3.24 7.50 -23.21
N ASP A 125 -2.94 7.60 -24.50
CA ASP A 125 -2.52 6.46 -25.30
C ASP A 125 -1.22 5.83 -24.79
N ALA A 126 -0.21 6.66 -24.52
CA ALA A 126 1.06 6.21 -23.96
C ALA A 126 0.85 5.50 -22.61
N PHE A 127 -0.02 6.04 -21.76
CA PHE A 127 -0.29 5.43 -20.46
C PHE A 127 -1.16 4.17 -20.55
N LEU A 128 -2.12 4.07 -21.46
CA LEU A 128 -3.02 2.92 -21.54
C LEU A 128 -2.43 1.76 -22.37
N HIS A 129 -1.52 2.08 -23.30
CA HIS A 129 -0.99 1.13 -24.29
C HIS A 129 0.53 0.98 -24.29
N GLY A 130 1.26 1.88 -23.60
CA GLY A 130 2.70 1.82 -23.51
C GLY A 130 3.19 0.73 -22.56
N GLY A 131 4.16 -0.05 -23.06
CA GLY A 131 4.86 -1.11 -22.35
C GLY A 131 4.77 -2.47 -23.02
N GLU A 132 5.47 -3.43 -22.44
CA GLU A 132 5.65 -4.77 -22.99
C GLU A 132 4.76 -5.81 -22.30
N GLY A 133 4.47 -6.89 -23.01
CA GLY A 133 3.71 -8.03 -22.51
C GLY A 133 2.32 -7.64 -22.00
N GLU A 134 1.97 -8.13 -20.81
CA GLU A 134 0.64 -7.94 -20.21
C GLU A 134 0.49 -6.63 -19.42
N SER A 135 1.57 -5.83 -19.28
CA SER A 135 1.58 -4.63 -18.44
C SER A 135 0.50 -3.60 -18.83
N PRO A 136 0.29 -3.25 -20.12
CA PRO A 136 -0.77 -2.33 -20.50
C PRO A 136 -2.16 -2.85 -20.15
N ALA A 137 -2.44 -4.13 -20.42
CA ALA A 137 -3.73 -4.74 -20.11
C ALA A 137 -4.02 -4.81 -18.61
N ALA A 138 -3.02 -5.17 -17.78
CA ALA A 138 -3.14 -5.19 -16.33
C ALA A 138 -3.38 -3.78 -15.75
N ARG A 139 -2.72 -2.77 -16.32
CA ARG A 139 -2.91 -1.36 -15.96
C ARG A 139 -4.34 -0.92 -16.28
N ARG A 140 -4.83 -1.16 -17.50
CA ARG A 140 -6.22 -0.85 -17.88
C ARG A 140 -7.22 -1.53 -16.96
N LYS A 141 -7.06 -2.82 -16.66
CA LYS A 141 -7.93 -3.54 -15.71
C LYS A 141 -7.96 -2.90 -14.32
N THR A 142 -6.82 -2.43 -13.82
CA THR A 142 -6.74 -1.73 -12.53
C THR A 142 -7.43 -0.38 -12.57
N LEU A 143 -7.25 0.41 -13.64
CA LEU A 143 -7.96 1.67 -13.80
C LEU A 143 -9.47 1.46 -13.90
N ARG A 144 -9.92 0.45 -14.64
CA ARG A 144 -11.34 0.09 -14.73
C ARG A 144 -11.92 -0.27 -13.37
N LEU A 145 -11.21 -1.04 -12.55
CA LEU A 145 -11.63 -1.34 -11.19
C LEU A 145 -11.81 -0.06 -10.36
N LEU A 146 -10.86 0.88 -10.44
CA LEU A 146 -11.00 2.15 -9.71
C LEU A 146 -12.16 2.99 -10.25
N LEU A 147 -12.34 3.07 -11.58
CA LEU A 147 -13.45 3.80 -12.19
C LEU A 147 -14.81 3.19 -11.82
N ASP A 148 -14.89 1.87 -11.69
CA ASP A 148 -16.09 1.16 -11.21
C ASP A 148 -16.42 1.53 -9.76
N ILE A 149 -15.41 1.59 -8.89
CA ILE A 149 -15.57 2.08 -7.50
C ILE A 149 -16.04 3.53 -7.51
N VAL A 150 -15.36 4.41 -8.26
CA VAL A 150 -15.69 5.84 -8.39
C VAL A 150 -17.14 6.04 -8.88
N ASP A 151 -17.59 5.28 -9.88
CA ASP A 151 -18.97 5.38 -10.40
C ASP A 151 -20.02 5.00 -9.35
N GLN A 152 -19.75 3.94 -8.57
CA GLN A 152 -20.68 3.43 -7.56
C GLN A 152 -20.67 4.22 -6.24
N THR A 153 -19.60 4.99 -5.98
CA THR A 153 -19.44 5.75 -4.73
C THR A 153 -19.60 7.26 -4.88
N ASP A 154 -20.07 7.74 -6.03
CA ASP A 154 -20.39 9.17 -6.21
C ASP A 154 -21.43 9.61 -5.15
N GLY A 155 -21.17 10.74 -4.50
CA GLY A 155 -21.88 11.18 -3.29
C GLY A 155 -21.08 10.98 -1.99
N PHE A 156 -20.00 10.18 -2.01
CA PHE A 156 -19.17 9.91 -0.84
C PHE A 156 -17.73 10.36 -1.06
N VAL A 157 -16.99 10.66 0.01
CA VAL A 157 -15.53 10.86 -0.10
C VAL A 157 -14.87 9.49 -0.25
N LEU A 158 -14.08 9.32 -1.31
CA LEU A 158 -13.21 8.17 -1.50
C LEU A 158 -11.80 8.58 -1.07
N ASP A 159 -11.42 8.27 0.16
CA ASP A 159 -10.05 8.36 0.63
C ASP A 159 -9.37 6.98 0.62
N GLN A 160 -8.12 6.94 1.09
CA GLN A 160 -7.34 5.70 1.11
C GLN A 160 -7.96 4.62 2.00
N ASP A 161 -8.59 4.99 3.11
CA ASP A 161 -9.18 4.03 4.04
C ASP A 161 -10.53 3.53 3.53
N ALA A 162 -11.35 4.42 2.94
CA ALA A 162 -12.57 4.04 2.23
C ALA A 162 -12.26 3.06 1.08
N PHE A 163 -11.26 3.34 0.26
CA PHE A 163 -10.83 2.44 -0.82
C PHE A 163 -10.44 1.04 -0.30
N ARG A 164 -9.65 0.97 0.78
CA ARG A 164 -9.27 -0.31 1.41
C ARG A 164 -10.48 -1.07 1.94
N GLN A 165 -11.41 -0.37 2.58
CA GLN A 165 -12.62 -0.97 3.16
C GLN A 165 -13.54 -1.50 2.06
N LEU A 166 -13.77 -0.73 1.00
CA LEU A 166 -14.57 -1.15 -0.15
C LEU A 166 -13.97 -2.37 -0.86
N LEU A 167 -12.65 -2.40 -1.07
CA LEU A 167 -11.98 -3.57 -1.66
C LEU A 167 -12.11 -4.85 -0.81
N TYR A 168 -12.10 -4.71 0.52
CA TYR A 168 -12.02 -5.85 1.41
C TYR A 168 -13.39 -6.35 1.90
N PHE A 169 -14.25 -5.42 2.31
CA PHE A 169 -15.57 -5.66 2.91
C PHE A 169 -16.75 -5.30 1.99
N GLY A 170 -16.52 -4.68 0.84
CA GLY A 170 -17.60 -4.20 -0.04
C GLY A 170 -18.38 -3.00 0.53
N THR A 171 -17.97 -2.47 1.69
CA THR A 171 -18.60 -1.34 2.37
C THR A 171 -17.53 -0.52 3.08
N CYS A 172 -17.81 0.74 3.40
CA CYS A 172 -16.92 1.59 4.19
C CYS A 172 -17.68 2.40 5.25
N HIS A 173 -16.94 2.97 6.22
CA HIS A 173 -17.52 3.72 7.33
C HIS A 173 -18.30 4.97 6.92
N SER A 174 -18.02 5.54 5.74
CA SER A 174 -18.79 6.68 5.21
C SER A 174 -20.18 6.26 4.70
N GLY A 175 -20.48 4.96 4.64
CA GLY A 175 -21.76 4.41 4.22
C GLY A 175 -21.80 4.01 2.74
N ALA A 176 -20.73 4.24 1.98
CA ALA A 176 -20.66 3.76 0.60
C ALA A 176 -20.54 2.23 0.56
N ALA A 177 -21.09 1.65 -0.50
CA ALA A 177 -21.02 0.23 -0.80
C ALA A 177 -20.50 0.01 -2.21
N TYR A 178 -19.86 -1.12 -2.44
CA TYR A 178 -19.27 -1.48 -3.71
C TYR A 178 -19.47 -2.97 -3.99
N ALA A 179 -19.96 -3.27 -5.19
CA ALA A 179 -19.99 -4.61 -5.74
C ALA A 179 -19.36 -4.57 -7.14
N PRO A 180 -18.33 -5.38 -7.43
CA PRO A 180 -17.66 -5.32 -8.72
C PRO A 180 -18.59 -5.75 -9.84
N ARG A 181 -18.46 -5.12 -11.00
CA ARG A 181 -19.03 -5.64 -12.24
C ARG A 181 -18.52 -7.06 -12.50
N ASP A 182 -19.34 -7.88 -13.16
CA ASP A 182 -19.00 -9.28 -13.46
C ASP A 182 -17.65 -9.40 -14.18
N ASP A 183 -17.40 -8.54 -15.17
CA ASP A 183 -16.18 -8.53 -15.96
C ASP A 183 -14.94 -7.98 -15.21
N LEU A 184 -15.13 -7.38 -14.04
CA LEU A 184 -14.07 -6.88 -13.16
C LEU A 184 -13.85 -7.75 -11.91
N THR A 185 -14.63 -8.82 -11.74
CA THR A 185 -14.57 -9.69 -10.56
C THR A 185 -13.15 -10.26 -10.34
N ASP A 186 -12.44 -10.64 -11.40
CA ASP A 186 -11.10 -11.22 -11.28
C ASP A 186 -10.07 -10.21 -10.78
N ILE A 187 -10.10 -8.97 -11.30
CA ILE A 187 -9.17 -7.92 -10.85
C ILE A 187 -9.53 -7.44 -9.45
N TYR A 188 -10.83 -7.36 -9.12
CA TYR A 188 -11.31 -7.09 -7.77
C TYR A 188 -10.75 -8.11 -6.77
N ARG A 189 -10.87 -9.41 -7.04
CA ARG A 189 -10.35 -10.47 -6.16
C ARG A 189 -8.85 -10.34 -5.92
N ARG A 190 -8.07 -10.00 -6.95
CA ARG A 190 -6.62 -9.76 -6.82
C ARG A 190 -6.32 -8.57 -5.89
N TRP A 191 -7.03 -7.45 -6.04
CA TRP A 191 -6.88 -6.29 -5.17
C TRP A 191 -7.36 -6.54 -3.74
N ARG A 192 -8.41 -7.35 -3.59
CA ARG A 192 -8.89 -7.82 -2.29
C ARG A 192 -7.85 -8.68 -1.57
N LEU A 193 -7.21 -9.62 -2.28
CA LEU A 193 -6.09 -10.41 -1.73
C LEU A 193 -4.87 -9.54 -1.42
N TYR A 194 -4.60 -8.51 -2.22
CA TYR A 194 -3.58 -7.53 -1.90
C TYR A 194 -3.89 -6.83 -0.56
N GLN A 195 -5.14 -6.39 -0.35
CA GLN A 195 -5.56 -5.80 0.92
C GLN A 195 -5.56 -6.81 2.09
N ALA A 196 -5.86 -8.08 1.85
CA ALA A 196 -5.70 -9.15 2.85
C ALA A 196 -4.26 -9.27 3.34
N ARG A 197 -3.30 -9.19 2.41
CA ARG A 197 -1.87 -9.19 2.74
C ARG A 197 -1.46 -7.99 3.58
N GLU A 198 -2.11 -6.84 3.40
CA GLU A 198 -1.88 -5.65 4.23
C GLU A 198 -2.32 -5.87 5.67
N TYR A 199 -3.52 -6.43 5.92
CA TYR A 199 -3.97 -6.78 7.28
C TYR A 199 -3.07 -7.83 7.94
N TYR A 200 -2.77 -8.90 7.20
CA TYR A 200 -1.86 -9.94 7.65
C TYR A 200 -0.46 -9.39 7.98
N GLY A 201 0.11 -8.58 7.08
CA GLY A 201 1.42 -7.96 7.28
C GLY A 201 1.41 -6.98 8.45
N PHE A 202 0.35 -6.18 8.59
CA PHE A 202 0.18 -5.28 9.73
C PHE A 202 0.20 -6.03 11.06
N ALA A 203 -0.52 -7.14 11.19
CA ALA A 203 -0.56 -7.90 12.44
C ALA A 203 0.81 -8.43 12.85
N LEU A 204 1.59 -8.95 11.90
CA LEU A 204 2.97 -9.37 12.16
C LEU A 204 3.87 -8.19 12.52
N ASN A 205 3.72 -7.06 11.84
CA ASN A 205 4.52 -5.86 12.10
C ASN A 205 4.15 -5.22 13.44
N ALA A 206 2.89 -5.32 13.87
CA ALA A 206 2.42 -4.91 15.18
C ALA A 206 3.03 -5.79 16.30
N LEU A 207 3.04 -7.11 16.12
CA LEU A 207 3.74 -8.03 17.04
C LEU A 207 5.23 -7.71 17.14
N TRP A 208 5.90 -7.46 16.00
CA TRP A 208 7.30 -7.04 15.96
C TRP A 208 7.54 -5.70 16.65
N TYR A 209 6.69 -4.71 16.37
CA TYR A 209 6.74 -3.38 16.98
C TYR A 209 6.65 -3.49 18.50
N TYR A 210 5.65 -4.22 19.00
CA TYR A 210 5.43 -4.45 20.41
C TYR A 210 6.58 -5.21 21.07
N LEU A 211 7.09 -6.26 20.40
CA LEU A 211 8.25 -7.01 20.88
C LEU A 211 9.48 -6.11 21.06
N CYS A 212 9.73 -5.19 20.13
CA CYS A 212 10.83 -4.24 20.24
C CYS A 212 10.66 -3.32 21.44
N ASP A 213 9.46 -2.77 21.64
CA ASP A 213 9.17 -1.86 22.75
C ASP A 213 9.27 -2.56 24.11
N TRP A 214 8.63 -3.73 24.23
CA TRP A 214 8.72 -4.59 25.42
C TRP A 214 10.17 -4.97 25.73
N GLY A 215 10.95 -5.39 24.73
CA GLY A 215 12.34 -5.79 24.95
C GLY A 215 13.20 -4.64 25.48
N ILE A 216 12.97 -3.42 25.02
CA ILE A 216 13.61 -2.21 25.56
C ILE A 216 13.13 -1.92 26.99
N SER A 217 11.84 -2.09 27.28
CA SER A 217 11.28 -1.92 28.63
C SER A 217 11.86 -2.92 29.65
N GLN A 218 12.31 -4.09 29.19
CA GLN A 218 13.02 -5.09 29.99
C GLN A 218 14.53 -4.81 30.13
N HIS A 219 15.01 -3.62 29.76
CA HIS A 219 16.44 -3.28 29.70
C HIS A 219 17.26 -4.17 28.76
N GLY A 220 16.61 -4.71 27.72
CA GLY A 220 17.18 -5.61 26.72
C GLY A 220 18.34 -5.03 25.90
N GLU A 221 18.50 -3.70 25.93
CA GLU A 221 19.63 -3.00 25.32
C GLU A 221 20.95 -3.17 26.08
N VAL A 222 20.87 -3.32 27.40
CA VAL A 222 22.04 -3.52 28.27
C VAL A 222 22.25 -4.99 28.58
N ARG A 223 21.17 -5.72 28.86
CA ARG A 223 21.20 -7.13 29.25
C ARG A 223 20.28 -7.93 28.32
N PRO A 224 20.80 -8.81 27.47
CA PRO A 224 19.96 -9.64 26.60
C PRO A 224 18.90 -10.40 27.40
N VAL A 225 17.65 -10.36 26.92
CA VAL A 225 16.48 -10.95 27.58
C VAL A 225 16.40 -12.44 27.22
N GLU A 226 16.19 -13.32 28.21
CA GLU A 226 16.02 -14.76 27.96
C GLU A 226 14.70 -15.05 27.22
N LEU A 227 14.74 -15.97 26.25
CA LEU A 227 13.56 -16.33 25.46
C LEU A 227 12.43 -16.90 26.33
N ASP A 228 12.74 -17.60 27.41
CA ASP A 228 11.72 -18.11 28.34
C ASP A 228 10.93 -16.99 29.02
N GLN A 229 11.57 -15.84 29.29
CA GLN A 229 10.87 -14.65 29.80
C GLN A 229 9.92 -14.08 28.75
N LEU A 230 10.35 -14.04 27.48
CA LEU A 230 9.48 -13.66 26.37
C LEU A 230 8.28 -14.60 26.25
N TRP A 231 8.50 -15.91 26.32
CA TRP A 231 7.41 -16.89 26.21
C TRP A 231 6.42 -16.80 27.35
N SER A 232 6.89 -16.62 28.59
CA SER A 232 6.02 -16.36 29.74
C SER A 232 5.23 -15.06 29.60
N HIS A 233 5.86 -14.01 29.05
CA HIS A 233 5.21 -12.73 28.81
C HIS A 233 4.10 -12.85 27.75
N LEU A 234 4.38 -13.51 26.62
CA LEU A 234 3.39 -13.71 25.57
C LEU A 234 2.20 -14.54 26.05
N ASP A 235 2.43 -15.59 26.85
CA ASP A 235 1.34 -16.38 27.42
C ASP A 235 0.43 -15.53 28.34
N GLY A 236 1.02 -14.61 29.11
CA GLY A 236 0.28 -13.65 29.93
C GLY A 236 -0.44 -12.56 29.12
N ALA A 237 0.16 -12.12 28.01
CA ALA A 237 -0.39 -11.10 27.13
C ALA A 237 -1.53 -11.60 26.23
N LEU A 238 -1.75 -12.93 26.14
CA LEU A 238 -2.92 -13.55 25.51
C LEU A 238 -4.18 -13.42 26.38
N ASP A 239 -4.50 -12.18 26.76
CA ASP A 239 -5.68 -11.82 27.55
C ASP A 239 -6.84 -11.37 26.65
N PHE A 240 -7.63 -12.35 26.21
CA PHE A 240 -8.81 -12.10 25.40
C PHE A 240 -9.99 -11.52 26.19
N GLY A 241 -9.96 -11.61 27.53
CA GLY A 241 -10.98 -11.01 28.38
C GLY A 241 -10.88 -9.48 28.36
N THR A 242 -9.67 -8.96 28.56
CA THR A 242 -9.39 -7.52 28.46
C THR A 242 -9.60 -7.00 27.04
N LEU A 243 -9.14 -7.73 26.02
CA LEU A 243 -9.40 -7.38 24.61
C LEU A 243 -10.90 -7.27 24.32
N ALA A 244 -11.69 -8.26 24.75
CA ALA A 244 -13.14 -8.27 24.57
C ALA A 244 -13.80 -7.07 25.28
N ALA A 245 -13.36 -6.74 26.49
CA ALA A 245 -13.84 -5.57 27.22
C ALA A 245 -13.59 -4.26 26.46
N ARG A 246 -12.41 -4.07 25.86
CA ARG A 246 -12.11 -2.88 25.03
C ARG A 246 -13.02 -2.75 23.82
N LEU A 247 -13.42 -3.89 23.25
CA LEU A 247 -14.32 -3.96 22.09
C LEU A 247 -15.81 -4.02 22.48
N SER A 248 -16.13 -3.89 23.78
CA SER A 248 -17.49 -4.04 24.30
C SER A 248 -18.15 -5.38 23.92
N LEU A 249 -17.36 -6.45 23.95
CA LEU A 249 -17.77 -7.82 23.62
C LEU A 249 -17.90 -8.69 24.89
N PRO A 250 -18.72 -9.75 24.83
CA PRO A 250 -18.72 -10.77 25.89
C PRO A 250 -17.32 -11.43 26.02
N PRO A 251 -16.81 -11.63 27.24
CA PRO A 251 -15.48 -12.16 27.44
C PRO A 251 -15.41 -13.62 26.98
N PRO A 252 -14.53 -13.97 26.05
CA PRO A 252 -14.25 -15.35 25.74
C PRO A 252 -13.33 -15.90 26.83
N ASN A 253 -13.69 -17.01 27.47
CA ASN A 253 -12.82 -17.66 28.46
C ASN A 253 -11.62 -18.34 27.77
N LEU A 254 -10.81 -17.55 27.05
CA LEU A 254 -9.66 -17.96 26.25
C LEU A 254 -8.38 -17.48 26.93
N ARG A 255 -7.40 -18.38 26.99
CA ARG A 255 -6.07 -18.16 27.55
C ARG A 255 -5.04 -18.84 26.66
N ALA A 256 -3.76 -18.66 26.95
CA ALA A 256 -2.67 -19.33 26.22
C ALA A 256 -2.80 -20.86 26.12
N VAL A 257 -3.43 -21.51 27.11
CA VAL A 257 -3.65 -22.97 27.12
C VAL A 257 -4.88 -23.42 26.32
N SER A 258 -5.76 -22.49 25.93
CA SER A 258 -6.95 -22.80 25.13
C SER A 258 -6.55 -23.28 23.73
N ASP A 259 -7.40 -24.09 23.11
CA ASP A 259 -7.21 -24.54 21.72
C ASP A 259 -7.42 -23.36 20.74
N VAL A 260 -6.64 -23.32 19.65
CA VAL A 260 -6.83 -22.33 18.58
C VAL A 260 -8.21 -22.43 17.94
N GLN A 261 -8.80 -23.62 17.84
CA GLN A 261 -10.17 -23.77 17.36
C GLN A 261 -11.17 -23.02 18.26
N ALA A 262 -10.95 -22.99 19.57
CA ALA A 262 -11.82 -22.24 20.49
C ALA A 262 -11.76 -20.72 20.23
N GLN A 263 -10.62 -20.22 19.74
CA GLN A 263 -10.53 -18.84 19.25
C GLN A 263 -11.40 -18.65 18.00
N PHE A 264 -11.29 -19.53 17.01
CA PHE A 264 -12.08 -19.45 15.78
C PHE A 264 -13.59 -19.55 16.05
N ASP A 265 -13.99 -20.42 16.97
CA ASP A 265 -15.37 -20.55 17.44
C ASP A 265 -15.88 -19.27 18.14
N TRP A 266 -14.99 -18.54 18.82
CA TRP A 266 -15.34 -17.24 19.40
C TRP A 266 -15.48 -16.16 18.33
N LEU A 267 -14.53 -16.07 17.39
CA LEU A 267 -14.54 -15.10 16.30
C LEU A 267 -15.79 -15.25 15.43
N THR A 268 -16.13 -16.48 15.04
CA THR A 268 -17.34 -16.81 14.26
C THR A 268 -18.62 -16.45 15.02
N ARG A 269 -18.70 -16.80 16.32
CA ARG A 269 -19.86 -16.49 17.17
C ARG A 269 -20.09 -14.99 17.36
N VAL A 270 -19.05 -14.22 17.65
CA VAL A 270 -19.15 -12.76 17.82
C VAL A 270 -19.65 -12.10 16.54
N ASN A 271 -19.17 -12.58 15.39
CA ASN A 271 -19.55 -12.04 14.09
C ASN A 271 -20.84 -12.66 13.52
N ARG A 272 -21.49 -13.57 14.26
CA ARG A 272 -22.71 -14.28 13.84
C ARG A 272 -22.55 -14.94 12.46
N ALA A 273 -21.37 -15.52 12.24
CA ALA A 273 -20.98 -16.18 11.00
C ALA A 273 -20.68 -17.66 11.27
N SER A 274 -20.68 -18.47 10.21
CA SER A 274 -20.06 -19.80 10.23
C SER A 274 -18.65 -19.73 9.64
N GLU A 275 -17.85 -20.79 9.78
CA GLU A 275 -16.58 -20.85 9.05
C GLU A 275 -16.80 -20.82 7.53
N GLU A 276 -17.81 -21.52 7.01
CA GLU A 276 -18.08 -21.63 5.57
C GLU A 276 -18.56 -20.30 4.94
N THR A 277 -19.28 -19.51 5.72
CA THR A 277 -19.88 -18.23 5.30
C THR A 277 -19.14 -17.02 5.86
N PHE A 278 -17.99 -17.23 6.51
CA PHE A 278 -17.29 -16.16 7.23
C PHE A 278 -16.97 -14.97 6.32
N ASP A 279 -16.58 -15.26 5.08
CA ASP A 279 -16.19 -14.24 4.13
C ASP A 279 -17.34 -13.27 3.79
N THR A 280 -18.56 -13.79 3.63
CA THR A 280 -19.75 -13.01 3.29
C THR A 280 -20.38 -12.35 4.51
N ASP A 281 -20.33 -13.03 5.65
CA ASP A 281 -21.07 -12.64 6.84
C ASP A 281 -20.29 -11.68 7.73
N CYS A 282 -18.95 -11.71 7.68
CA CYS A 282 -18.07 -10.85 8.47
C CYS A 282 -17.76 -9.53 7.72
N GLY A 283 -18.72 -8.61 7.72
CA GLY A 283 -18.59 -7.25 7.19
C GLY A 283 -17.95 -6.25 8.17
N LEU A 284 -17.89 -4.98 7.73
CA LEU A 284 -17.35 -3.86 8.52
C LEU A 284 -18.27 -3.46 9.69
N ASP A 285 -19.56 -3.74 9.57
CA ASP A 285 -20.61 -3.51 10.57
C ASP A 285 -20.55 -4.51 11.74
N ARG A 286 -19.72 -5.55 11.62
CA ARG A 286 -19.59 -6.55 12.68
C ARG A 286 -18.75 -6.03 13.84
N PRO A 287 -19.04 -6.52 15.07
CA PRO A 287 -18.33 -6.05 16.26
C PRO A 287 -16.81 -6.30 16.22
N LEU A 288 -16.38 -7.34 15.48
CA LEU A 288 -14.98 -7.71 15.36
C LEU A 288 -14.59 -7.94 13.89
N SER A 289 -13.77 -7.05 13.35
CA SER A 289 -13.25 -7.15 11.98
C SER A 289 -11.75 -6.86 11.97
N GLU A 290 -11.10 -7.18 10.86
CA GLU A 290 -9.69 -6.85 10.66
C GLU A 290 -9.45 -5.33 10.78
N GLN A 291 -10.42 -4.53 10.33
CA GLN A 291 -10.37 -3.07 10.44
C GLN A 291 -10.57 -2.57 11.87
N SER A 292 -11.47 -3.18 12.67
CA SER A 292 -11.66 -2.74 14.07
C SER A 292 -10.43 -3.05 14.92
N LEU A 293 -9.80 -4.21 14.70
CA LEU A 293 -8.54 -4.58 15.37
C LEU A 293 -7.36 -3.71 14.91
N TYR A 294 -7.28 -3.37 13.62
CA TYR A 294 -6.31 -2.41 13.11
C TYR A 294 -6.46 -1.04 13.80
N ALA A 295 -7.67 -0.50 13.85
CA ALA A 295 -7.94 0.79 14.48
C ALA A 295 -7.62 0.77 15.98
N LEU A 296 -7.99 -0.31 16.69
CA LEU A 296 -7.69 -0.49 18.10
C LEU A 296 -6.19 -0.50 18.37
N ALA A 297 -5.41 -1.23 17.57
CA ALA A 297 -3.94 -1.29 17.67
C ALA A 297 -3.27 0.06 17.40
N GLN A 298 -3.78 0.83 16.43
CA GLN A 298 -3.26 2.17 16.18
C GLN A 298 -3.50 3.13 17.36
N ALA A 299 -4.64 3.00 18.03
CA ALA A 299 -5.00 3.85 19.17
C ALA A 299 -4.34 3.43 20.49
N ASN A 300 -3.96 2.16 20.64
CA ASN A 300 -3.48 1.58 21.91
C ASN A 300 -2.10 0.94 21.74
N ARG A 301 -1.17 1.67 21.12
CA ARG A 301 0.21 1.20 20.92
C ARG A 301 0.87 0.94 22.28
N GLY A 302 1.41 -0.26 22.46
CA GLY A 302 2.08 -0.68 23.70
C GLY A 302 1.21 -1.50 24.65
N GLU A 303 -0.11 -1.55 24.44
CA GLU A 303 -1.00 -2.35 25.30
C GLU A 303 -0.90 -3.85 24.93
N PRO A 304 -0.51 -4.74 25.86
CA PRO A 304 -0.27 -6.17 25.59
C PRO A 304 -1.47 -6.90 25.00
N ASP A 305 -2.65 -6.67 25.56
CA ASP A 305 -3.88 -7.35 25.15
C ASP A 305 -4.29 -6.97 23.73
N VAL A 306 -4.03 -5.72 23.32
CA VAL A 306 -4.29 -5.27 21.95
C VAL A 306 -3.22 -5.76 20.99
N MET A 307 -1.95 -5.59 21.34
CA MET A 307 -0.82 -5.87 20.44
C MET A 307 -0.54 -7.36 20.28
N VAL A 308 -0.83 -8.19 21.30
CA VAL A 308 -0.66 -9.65 21.24
C VAL A 308 -1.99 -10.34 20.96
N ALA A 309 -2.94 -10.30 21.90
CA ALA A 309 -4.21 -11.01 21.73
C ALA A 309 -5.00 -10.47 20.52
N GLY A 310 -5.03 -9.15 20.33
CA GLY A 310 -5.68 -8.51 19.18
C GLY A 310 -5.04 -8.89 17.84
N MET A 311 -3.72 -8.95 17.74
CA MET A 311 -3.06 -9.33 16.47
C MET A 311 -3.18 -10.83 16.19
N VAL A 312 -3.19 -11.68 17.21
CA VAL A 312 -3.51 -13.11 17.08
C VAL A 312 -4.96 -13.28 16.64
N ALA A 313 -5.90 -12.49 17.16
CA ALA A 313 -7.29 -12.46 16.69
C ALA A 313 -7.40 -12.01 15.22
N LEU A 314 -6.67 -10.96 14.83
CA LEU A 314 -6.66 -10.45 13.46
C LEU A 314 -6.16 -11.52 12.47
N LEU A 315 -5.07 -12.21 12.80
CA LEU A 315 -4.58 -13.34 12.02
C LEU A 315 -5.59 -14.49 11.96
N GLY A 316 -6.35 -14.71 13.02
CA GLY A 316 -7.47 -15.65 13.05
C GLY A 316 -8.61 -15.26 12.11
N LEU A 317 -9.00 -13.98 12.05
CA LEU A 317 -10.00 -13.46 11.10
C LEU A 317 -9.54 -13.66 9.64
N VAL A 318 -8.28 -13.35 9.36
CA VAL A 318 -7.67 -13.57 8.03
C VAL A 318 -7.69 -15.05 7.67
N TYR A 319 -7.37 -15.95 8.62
CA TYR A 319 -7.46 -17.39 8.40
C TYR A 319 -8.90 -17.85 8.15
N LEU A 320 -9.87 -17.41 8.95
CA LEU A 320 -11.28 -17.75 8.75
C LEU A 320 -11.80 -17.31 7.38
N ARG A 321 -11.29 -16.20 6.85
CA ARG A 321 -11.68 -15.69 5.54
C ARG A 321 -11.03 -16.44 4.37
N PHE A 322 -9.74 -16.75 4.49
CA PHE A 322 -8.93 -17.23 3.37
C PHE A 322 -8.36 -18.65 3.54
N GLY A 323 -8.72 -19.35 4.62
CA GLY A 323 -8.25 -20.69 4.96
C GLY A 323 -8.87 -21.83 4.16
N HIS A 324 -9.80 -21.50 3.24
CA HIS A 324 -10.53 -22.48 2.45
C HIS A 324 -9.74 -22.92 1.20
N ARG A 325 -9.62 -24.24 1.02
CA ARG A 325 -8.84 -24.85 -0.07
C ARG A 325 -9.33 -24.51 -1.47
N ASN A 326 -10.63 -24.28 -1.63
CA ASN A 326 -11.25 -23.87 -2.90
C ASN A 326 -10.73 -22.50 -3.37
N LEU A 327 -10.35 -21.60 -2.46
CA LEU A 327 -9.75 -20.31 -2.80
C LEU A 327 -8.33 -20.47 -3.36
N TRP A 328 -7.56 -21.39 -2.81
CA TRP A 328 -6.13 -21.56 -3.13
C TRP A 328 -5.88 -22.10 -4.53
N MET A 329 -6.91 -22.70 -5.14
CA MET A 329 -6.89 -23.24 -6.49
C MET A 329 -7.30 -22.22 -7.55
N ARG A 330 -7.76 -21.03 -7.15
CA ARG A 330 -8.18 -19.99 -8.09
C ARG A 330 -6.97 -19.27 -8.70
N PRO A 331 -7.05 -18.79 -9.96
CA PRO A 331 -5.95 -18.08 -10.60
C PRO A 331 -5.54 -16.77 -9.89
N ASP A 332 -6.48 -16.07 -9.25
CA ASP A 332 -6.19 -14.83 -8.50
C ASP A 332 -5.35 -15.06 -7.23
N TRP A 333 -5.28 -16.30 -6.73
CA TRP A 333 -4.55 -16.66 -5.52
C TRP A 333 -3.04 -16.46 -5.61
N ASP A 334 -2.48 -16.29 -6.81
CA ASP A 334 -1.05 -15.98 -6.98
C ASP A 334 -0.62 -14.71 -6.25
N ILE A 335 -1.54 -13.74 -6.05
CA ILE A 335 -1.27 -12.56 -5.22
C ILE A 335 -0.91 -12.97 -3.78
N SER A 336 -1.61 -13.95 -3.21
CA SER A 336 -1.38 -14.46 -1.85
C SER A 336 -0.02 -15.14 -1.69
N ARG A 337 0.61 -15.58 -2.79
CA ARG A 337 1.93 -16.23 -2.81
C ARG A 337 3.09 -15.23 -2.80
N MET A 338 2.84 -13.96 -3.14
CA MET A 338 3.86 -12.92 -3.15
C MET A 338 4.42 -12.69 -1.73
N GLY A 339 5.75 -12.71 -1.60
CA GLY A 339 6.43 -12.50 -0.31
C GLY A 339 7.79 -13.17 -0.15
N ALA A 340 8.52 -13.39 -1.27
CA ALA A 340 9.70 -14.25 -1.39
C ALA A 340 9.43 -15.72 -1.02
N ASP A 341 10.26 -16.64 -1.54
CA ASP A 341 10.11 -18.07 -1.33
C ASP A 341 10.23 -18.44 0.16
N GLY A 342 9.10 -18.55 0.83
CA GLY A 342 8.91 -19.60 1.83
C GLY A 342 8.32 -19.23 3.19
N ARG A 343 8.14 -17.96 3.59
CA ARG A 343 7.74 -17.70 5.01
C ARG A 343 6.75 -16.56 5.27
N LEU A 344 6.77 -15.47 4.51
CA LEU A 344 5.92 -14.30 4.80
C LEU A 344 4.70 -14.18 3.89
N SER A 345 4.43 -15.15 3.02
CA SER A 345 3.26 -15.11 2.16
C SER A 345 1.98 -15.46 2.94
N LEU A 346 0.87 -14.82 2.57
CA LEU A 346 -0.46 -15.17 3.10
C LEU A 346 -0.77 -16.65 2.81
N ASP A 347 -0.40 -17.14 1.62
CA ASP A 347 -0.51 -18.55 1.24
C ASP A 347 0.22 -19.48 2.22
N GLY A 348 1.48 -19.16 2.54
CA GLY A 348 2.30 -19.93 3.48
C GLY A 348 1.69 -19.97 4.87
N PHE A 349 1.21 -18.81 5.36
CA PHE A 349 0.53 -18.69 6.64
C PHE A 349 -0.72 -19.57 6.73
N VAL A 350 -1.69 -19.41 5.83
CA VAL A 350 -2.97 -20.15 5.93
C VAL A 350 -2.79 -21.66 5.79
N LYS A 351 -1.85 -22.10 4.94
CA LYS A 351 -1.50 -23.52 4.79
C LYS A 351 -0.80 -24.06 6.04
N ALA A 352 0.07 -23.28 6.66
CA ALA A 352 0.78 -23.68 7.87
C ALA A 352 -0.17 -23.80 9.07
N VAL A 353 -1.12 -22.88 9.23
CA VAL A 353 -2.19 -22.98 10.25
C VAL A 353 -3.00 -24.25 10.03
N GLN A 354 -3.52 -24.47 8.82
CA GLN A 354 -4.30 -25.68 8.50
C GLN A 354 -3.51 -26.97 8.76
N ARG A 355 -2.20 -27.00 8.45
CA ARG A 355 -1.34 -28.16 8.73
C ARG A 355 -1.16 -28.38 10.23
N ARG A 356 -0.92 -27.33 11.01
CA ARG A 356 -0.70 -27.42 12.47
C ARG A 356 -1.95 -27.89 13.19
N MET A 357 -3.13 -27.37 12.83
CA MET A 357 -4.40 -27.82 13.39
C MET A 357 -4.68 -29.32 13.16
N ARG A 358 -4.17 -29.91 12.07
CA ARG A 358 -4.32 -31.35 11.80
C ARG A 358 -3.38 -32.24 12.59
N LEU A 359 -2.28 -31.71 13.12
CA LEU A 359 -1.23 -32.49 13.77
C LEU A 359 -1.50 -32.75 15.25
N GLY A 360 -2.59 -32.24 15.83
CA GLY A 360 -2.99 -32.47 17.22
C GLY A 360 -3.28 -31.17 17.97
N SER A 361 -3.21 -31.21 19.31
CA SER A 361 -3.51 -30.07 20.18
C SER A 361 -2.62 -28.87 19.85
N PHE A 362 -3.23 -27.81 19.32
CA PHE A 362 -2.53 -26.57 18.96
C PHE A 362 -3.11 -25.45 19.80
N THR A 363 -2.43 -25.11 20.90
CA THR A 363 -2.90 -24.09 21.83
C THR A 363 -2.59 -22.69 21.32
N MET A 364 -3.32 -21.70 21.83
CA MET A 364 -3.11 -20.29 21.50
C MET A 364 -1.69 -19.80 21.85
N GLY A 365 -1.12 -20.27 22.96
CA GLY A 365 0.27 -20.00 23.33
C GLY A 365 1.25 -20.61 22.34
N ALA A 366 1.03 -21.86 21.91
CA ALA A 366 1.85 -22.49 20.88
C ALA A 366 1.73 -21.74 19.53
N PHE A 367 0.54 -21.24 19.20
CA PHE A 367 0.30 -20.45 18.00
C PHE A 367 1.01 -19.09 18.05
N ALA A 368 0.89 -18.34 19.16
CA ALA A 368 1.57 -17.07 19.34
C ALA A 368 3.10 -17.23 19.33
N ARG A 369 3.63 -18.23 20.03
CA ARG A 369 5.08 -18.54 20.03
C ARG A 369 5.57 -18.88 18.63
N TRP A 370 4.82 -19.69 17.87
CA TRP A 370 5.16 -20.00 16.48
C TRP A 370 5.21 -18.76 15.61
N LEU A 371 4.21 -17.88 15.71
CA LEU A 371 4.19 -16.61 14.97
C LEU A 371 5.39 -15.74 15.34
N VAL A 372 5.67 -15.58 16.63
CA VAL A 372 6.76 -14.72 17.08
C VAL A 372 8.14 -15.29 16.72
N ASP A 373 8.37 -16.59 16.84
CA ASP A 373 9.67 -17.18 16.49
C ASP A 373 9.90 -17.18 14.96
N ASP A 374 8.95 -17.70 14.18
CA ASP A 374 9.14 -17.94 12.73
C ASP A 374 8.91 -16.68 11.87
N TYR A 375 7.91 -15.86 12.20
CA TYR A 375 7.46 -14.73 11.36
C TYR A 375 7.99 -13.39 11.85
N VAL A 376 8.29 -13.25 13.14
CA VAL A 376 8.81 -12.00 13.71
C VAL A 376 10.30 -12.07 13.93
N ILE A 377 10.78 -12.98 14.79
CA ILE A 377 12.18 -13.04 15.19
C ILE A 377 13.06 -13.46 14.02
N LEU A 378 12.79 -14.63 13.44
CA LEU A 378 13.61 -15.19 12.37
C LEU A 378 13.62 -14.29 11.13
N GLN A 379 12.47 -13.71 10.75
CA GLN A 379 12.41 -12.82 9.59
C GLN A 379 13.17 -11.52 9.82
N HIS A 380 13.03 -10.92 10.99
CA HIS A 380 13.78 -9.72 11.35
C HIS A 380 15.30 -9.99 11.28
N GLN A 381 15.76 -11.14 11.79
CA GLN A 381 17.17 -11.50 11.71
C GLN A 381 17.66 -11.66 10.27
N LEU A 382 16.91 -12.35 9.41
CA LEU A 382 17.26 -12.55 8.00
C LEU A 382 17.33 -11.22 7.24
N VAL A 383 16.33 -10.36 7.41
CA VAL A 383 16.26 -9.06 6.74
C VAL A 383 17.36 -8.12 7.24
N ALA A 384 17.61 -8.07 8.56
CA ALA A 384 18.64 -7.22 9.12
C ALA A 384 20.06 -7.69 8.73
N ALA A 385 20.30 -9.00 8.67
CA ALA A 385 21.56 -9.57 8.19
C ALA A 385 21.82 -9.25 6.72
N GLY A 386 20.79 -9.35 5.87
CA GLY A 386 20.89 -9.04 4.43
C GLY A 386 21.17 -7.58 4.10
N LYS A 387 21.06 -6.67 5.08
CA LYS A 387 21.33 -5.23 4.92
C LYS A 387 22.72 -4.81 5.39
N LEU A 388 23.55 -5.74 5.87
CA LEU A 388 24.92 -5.43 6.27
C LEU A 388 25.73 -4.90 5.07
N PRO A 389 26.63 -3.91 5.28
CA PRO A 389 27.14 -3.43 6.56
C PRO A 389 26.22 -2.44 7.31
N ASP A 390 25.12 -1.99 6.73
CA ASP A 390 24.16 -1.12 7.41
C ASP A 390 23.46 -1.88 8.53
N ASN A 391 23.86 -1.62 9.77
CA ASN A 391 23.22 -2.23 10.92
C ASN A 391 21.77 -1.71 11.00
N THR A 392 20.80 -2.59 10.74
CA THR A 392 19.36 -2.30 10.82
C THR A 392 18.65 -3.11 11.91
N TYR A 393 19.40 -3.83 12.75
CA TYR A 393 18.83 -4.65 13.82
C TYR A 393 18.03 -3.81 14.83
N ARG A 394 16.86 -4.33 15.21
CA ARG A 394 16.04 -3.87 16.35
C ARG A 394 16.13 -4.82 17.54
N PHE A 395 16.34 -6.10 17.25
CA PHE A 395 16.89 -7.06 18.18
C PHE A 395 17.74 -8.08 17.44
N GLN A 396 18.64 -8.75 18.15
CA GLN A 396 19.52 -9.80 17.65
C GLN A 396 19.47 -10.99 18.61
N ARG A 397 19.34 -12.21 18.07
CA ARG A 397 19.38 -13.44 18.85
C ARG A 397 20.82 -13.78 19.23
N GLU A 398 21.03 -14.01 20.53
CA GLU A 398 22.28 -14.44 21.16
C GLU A 398 22.00 -15.76 21.89
N GLY A 399 22.02 -16.87 21.15
CA GLY A 399 21.65 -18.19 21.70
C GLY A 399 20.18 -18.25 22.15
N SER A 400 19.97 -18.44 23.46
CA SER A 400 18.64 -18.45 24.10
C SER A 400 18.15 -17.05 24.49
N ARG A 401 18.82 -15.98 24.05
CA ARG A 401 18.53 -14.60 24.43
C ARG A 401 18.28 -13.70 23.23
N LEU A 402 17.66 -12.55 23.48
CA LEU A 402 17.49 -11.46 22.53
C LEU A 402 18.12 -10.19 23.11
N ARG A 403 19.10 -9.61 22.40
CA ARG A 403 19.57 -8.24 22.64
C ARG A 403 18.74 -7.27 21.83
N PHE A 404 18.25 -6.21 22.45
CA PHE A 404 17.42 -5.19 21.79
C PHE A 404 18.21 -3.92 21.48
N TYR A 405 17.74 -3.13 20.51
CA TYR A 405 18.35 -1.88 20.09
C TYR A 405 17.28 -0.81 19.95
N ARG A 406 17.46 0.30 20.68
CA ARG A 406 16.54 1.43 20.65
C ARG A 406 16.64 2.15 19.31
N ARG A 407 15.62 1.98 18.48
CA ARG A 407 15.49 2.64 17.18
C ARG A 407 14.02 2.84 16.85
N GLU A 408 13.74 3.86 16.06
CA GLU A 408 12.37 4.17 15.64
C GLU A 408 11.80 3.06 14.75
N ASN A 409 10.53 2.73 15.03
CA ASN A 409 9.75 1.73 14.33
C ASN A 409 8.41 2.37 13.93
N ALA A 410 8.07 2.35 12.64
CA ALA A 410 6.78 2.80 12.17
C ALA A 410 5.80 1.61 12.14
N LEU A 411 4.61 1.80 12.72
CA LEU A 411 3.50 0.86 12.61
C LEU A 411 2.40 1.46 11.73
N ALA A 412 2.31 0.98 10.50
CA ALA A 412 1.31 1.38 9.52
C ALA A 412 1.14 0.28 8.46
N PHE A 413 0.05 0.36 7.70
CA PHE A 413 -0.02 -0.35 6.42
C PHE A 413 1.07 0.13 5.47
N MET A 414 1.41 -0.72 4.51
CA MET A 414 2.14 -0.30 3.33
C MET A 414 1.24 0.57 2.45
N ASP A 415 1.86 1.24 1.48
CA ASP A 415 1.15 2.07 0.51
C ASP A 415 0.19 1.22 -0.32
N SER A 416 -1.13 1.46 -0.19
CA SER A 416 -2.17 0.78 -0.97
C SER A 416 -2.22 1.23 -2.43
N ARG A 417 -1.30 2.08 -2.86
CA ARG A 417 -1.21 2.72 -4.18
C ARG A 417 -2.40 3.60 -4.51
N TYR A 418 -3.31 3.82 -3.56
CA TYR A 418 -4.53 4.60 -3.77
C TYR A 418 -4.21 6.00 -4.30
N SER A 419 -3.32 6.74 -3.62
CA SER A 419 -2.96 8.09 -4.04
C SER A 419 -2.42 8.13 -5.47
N ALA A 420 -1.64 7.13 -5.90
CA ALA A 420 -1.13 7.07 -7.26
C ALA A 420 -2.27 6.80 -8.26
N LEU A 421 -3.14 5.84 -7.94
CA LEU A 421 -4.26 5.47 -8.81
C LEU A 421 -5.30 6.60 -8.92
N SER A 422 -5.75 7.15 -7.80
CA SER A 422 -6.76 8.22 -7.72
C SER A 422 -6.28 9.49 -8.41
N THR A 423 -5.01 9.87 -8.20
CA THR A 423 -4.40 11.02 -8.89
C THR A 423 -4.32 10.75 -10.38
N THR A 424 -3.93 9.54 -10.81
CA THR A 424 -3.82 9.19 -12.22
C THR A 424 -5.17 9.29 -12.94
N VAL A 425 -6.24 8.66 -12.43
CA VAL A 425 -7.56 8.72 -13.08
C VAL A 425 -8.15 10.14 -13.10
N TYR A 426 -7.87 10.92 -12.05
CA TYR A 426 -8.30 12.31 -11.95
C TYR A 426 -7.52 13.21 -12.93
N GLU A 427 -6.19 13.19 -12.92
CA GLU A 427 -5.36 14.06 -13.75
C GLU A 427 -5.48 13.72 -15.24
N LEU A 428 -5.68 12.46 -15.60
CA LEU A 428 -5.97 12.05 -16.98
C LEU A 428 -7.40 12.41 -17.45
N GLY A 429 -8.22 13.01 -16.57
CA GLY A 429 -9.57 13.46 -16.92
C GLY A 429 -10.56 12.32 -17.15
N LEU A 430 -10.42 11.22 -16.42
CA LEU A 430 -11.36 10.08 -16.49
C LEU A 430 -12.51 10.22 -15.48
N CYS A 431 -12.29 10.97 -14.40
CA CYS A 431 -13.33 11.27 -13.41
C CYS A 431 -13.09 12.60 -12.68
N GLY A 432 -14.08 13.06 -11.93
CA GLY A 432 -13.89 14.09 -10.91
C GLY A 432 -12.96 13.63 -9.77
N SER A 433 -12.64 14.53 -8.84
CA SER A 433 -11.66 14.23 -7.79
C SER A 433 -12.21 13.24 -6.75
N PRO A 434 -11.65 12.01 -6.63
CA PRO A 434 -12.22 11.00 -5.74
C PRO A 434 -12.19 11.39 -4.25
N VAL A 435 -11.28 12.29 -3.87
CA VAL A 435 -11.18 12.81 -2.48
C VAL A 435 -12.28 13.84 -2.14
N THR A 436 -13.15 14.16 -3.10
CA THR A 436 -14.35 14.97 -2.89
C THR A 436 -15.60 14.09 -2.96
N SER A 437 -16.70 14.55 -2.36
CA SER A 437 -17.95 13.81 -2.36
C SER A 437 -18.60 13.70 -3.75
N THR A 438 -18.18 14.50 -4.72
CA THR A 438 -18.71 14.48 -6.08
C THR A 438 -17.58 14.21 -7.07
N HIS A 439 -17.58 13.04 -7.67
CA HIS A 439 -16.51 12.57 -8.55
C HIS A 439 -17.05 11.84 -9.79
N PRO A 440 -17.95 12.47 -10.57
CA PRO A 440 -18.60 11.81 -11.69
C PRO A 440 -17.58 11.36 -12.74
N LEU A 441 -17.86 10.23 -13.40
CA LEU A 441 -17.10 9.79 -14.57
C LEU A 441 -17.26 10.78 -15.72
N THR A 442 -16.17 11.05 -16.44
CA THR A 442 -16.21 11.75 -17.73
C THR A 442 -16.66 10.79 -18.84
N PRO A 443 -17.01 11.28 -20.05
CA PRO A 443 -17.32 10.40 -21.17
C PRO A 443 -16.23 9.36 -21.45
N ASP A 444 -14.96 9.76 -21.41
CA ASP A 444 -13.83 8.83 -21.59
C ASP A 444 -13.69 7.86 -20.41
N GLY A 445 -13.88 8.32 -19.16
CA GLY A 445 -13.88 7.41 -18.01
C GLY A 445 -14.96 6.34 -18.11
N ARG A 446 -16.16 6.73 -18.54
CA ARG A 446 -17.26 5.79 -18.79
C ARG A 446 -16.95 4.83 -19.93
N LEU A 447 -16.36 5.32 -21.03
CA LEU A 447 -15.96 4.48 -22.15
C LEU A 447 -14.89 3.46 -21.73
N LEU A 448 -13.85 3.89 -21.02
CA LEU A 448 -12.81 2.99 -20.50
C LEU A 448 -13.39 1.96 -19.53
N LEU A 449 -14.31 2.37 -18.65
CA LEU A 449 -14.99 1.45 -17.75
C LEU A 449 -15.79 0.39 -18.53
N GLN A 450 -16.55 0.80 -19.54
CA GLN A 450 -17.45 -0.08 -20.30
C GLN A 450 -16.70 -1.00 -21.26
N GLU A 451 -15.84 -0.44 -22.11
CA GLU A 451 -15.18 -1.15 -23.22
C GLU A 451 -13.80 -1.70 -22.83
N GLY A 452 -13.21 -1.18 -21.75
CA GLY A 452 -11.87 -1.55 -21.30
C GLY A 452 -10.73 -0.96 -22.12
N ASP A 453 -11.06 -0.06 -23.04
CA ASP A 453 -10.13 0.65 -23.90
C ASP A 453 -10.71 2.03 -24.30
N LEU A 454 -9.87 2.91 -24.84
CA LEU A 454 -10.24 4.21 -25.40
C LEU A 454 -9.98 4.31 -26.92
N ARG A 455 -9.56 3.21 -27.54
CA ARG A 455 -9.26 3.13 -28.98
C ARG A 455 -10.42 2.62 -29.82
#